data_AF-A0A077ZQF8-F1
#
_entry.id   AF-A0A077ZQF8-F1
#
_cell.length_a   1.000
_cell.length_b   1.000
_cell.length_c   1.000
_cell.angle_alpha   90.00
_cell.angle_beta   90.00
_cell.angle_gamma   90.00
#
_symmetry.space_group_name_H-M   'P 1'
#
loop_
_entity.id
_entity.type
_entity.pdbx_description
1 polymer ?
#
loop_
_entity_poly.entity_id
_entity_poly.type
_entity_poly.pdbx_seq_one_letter_code
_entity_poly.pdbx_strand_id
1 'polypeptide(L)'
;MFTNKEMECEDICGDGLIIEKNCDDGNQNSGDGCSNECEIEAGFNCPAANQTCHEIVPPLLTITAITKLNLILLEFSEPITIENDKVFTLENLQIDIIGSKLNYNFDWRIIEEGNQQLVPDRKIQRFKLILSEMQQSLQGSEDISVTFMNSTLIKDLANNTLQKRQVTINPYPFTYLSPEEKQIVQSGGQSLQYSFPPQISMFTSYLTFSSGDIDLKSFVPSVIKMIIIEEDVYEPVDSQQFYYKFQADDLTPYVAISYGEKISLWMVSILVILPFTILLNKKFKTIKLFQDLVQGFFYNVPMRTFMELYLELILIVLINTQFIKFSNKSQIIASITLFFVGSFSIILPFLLMTVIFLNRKNIEKHSWIDSFGVLTEDLQSDHLLQIYYYPLFIFQRLTICAILVFVFRYPLIQCLMTLACNITMIIYMITYKPFKQENLQATTVLDEIIIILIILIFSILKANDYNLDERKTYGWVIVALIAFSIIKNLGVAIYFGCNKASLTYQNMFLQEEREIDSPNSSDNEYEIIDGDRFGRKRINKLNNLLNKNTINENSQQQVQEMIFQ
;
A
#
# COMPACT_ATOMS: atom_id res chain seq x y z
N MET A 1 -48.79 60.42 -26.19
CA MET A 1 -49.29 61.67 -25.54
C MET A 1 -50.78 61.62 -25.23
N PHE A 2 -51.13 61.76 -23.95
CA PHE A 2 -52.47 62.08 -23.47
C PHE A 2 -52.35 63.31 -22.57
N THR A 3 -53.26 64.27 -22.71
CA THR A 3 -53.36 65.40 -21.79
C THR A 3 -54.08 64.97 -20.52
N ASN A 4 -53.42 65.11 -19.38
CA ASN A 4 -54.05 64.86 -18.08
C ASN A 4 -55.19 65.86 -17.81
N LYS A 5 -55.92 65.71 -16.69
CA LYS A 5 -57.03 66.61 -16.32
C LYS A 5 -56.62 68.08 -16.15
N GLU A 6 -55.32 68.36 -16.08
CA GLU A 6 -54.74 69.69 -15.88
C GLU A 6 -54.13 70.27 -17.19
N MET A 7 -54.35 69.61 -18.34
CA MET A 7 -53.82 69.97 -19.67
C MET A 7 -52.29 69.95 -19.77
N GLU A 8 -51.62 69.19 -18.92
CA GLU A 8 -50.17 68.95 -19.00
C GLU A 8 -49.90 67.70 -19.86
N CYS A 9 -48.78 67.71 -20.59
CA CYS A 9 -48.33 66.57 -21.37
C CYS A 9 -47.73 65.53 -20.41
N GLU A 10 -48.33 64.35 -20.33
CA GLU A 10 -47.80 63.22 -19.57
C GLU A 10 -47.17 62.19 -20.51
N ASP A 11 -45.97 61.73 -20.17
CA ASP A 11 -45.23 60.72 -20.92
C ASP A 11 -45.87 59.33 -20.71
N ILE A 12 -46.25 58.65 -21.80
CA ILE A 12 -46.78 57.29 -21.76
C ILE A 12 -45.62 56.32 -21.86
N CYS A 13 -45.56 55.27 -21.02
CA CYS A 13 -44.44 54.34 -21.05
C CYS A 13 -44.67 53.30 -22.15
N GLY A 14 -43.67 53.05 -22.99
CA GLY A 14 -43.75 52.14 -24.12
C GLY A 14 -44.38 52.75 -25.36
N ASP A 15 -44.42 54.08 -25.47
CA ASP A 15 -44.89 54.77 -26.69
C ASP A 15 -43.74 55.17 -27.63
N GLY A 16 -42.50 54.84 -27.26
CA GLY A 16 -41.28 55.08 -28.03
C GLY A 16 -40.82 56.54 -28.02
N LEU A 17 -41.31 57.36 -27.08
CA LEU A 17 -40.94 58.77 -26.95
C LEU A 17 -40.40 59.07 -25.56
N ILE A 18 -39.31 59.84 -25.49
CA ILE A 18 -38.71 60.29 -24.22
C ILE A 18 -38.83 61.82 -24.17
N ILE A 19 -39.56 62.35 -23.17
CA ILE A 19 -39.62 63.80 -22.88
C ILE A 19 -38.97 64.09 -21.53
N GLU A 20 -39.46 63.46 -20.45
CA GLU A 20 -38.94 63.57 -19.08
C GLU A 20 -38.45 62.24 -18.48
N LYS A 21 -38.77 61.11 -19.13
CA LYS A 21 -38.35 59.76 -18.70
C LYS A 21 -36.87 59.47 -18.93
N ASN A 22 -36.39 58.43 -18.25
CA ASN A 22 -35.00 57.97 -18.39
C ASN A 22 -34.82 57.01 -19.59
N CYS A 23 -35.85 56.25 -19.97
CA CYS A 23 -35.86 55.39 -21.16
C CYS A 23 -37.29 55.20 -21.69
N ASP A 24 -37.41 54.79 -22.96
CA ASP A 24 -38.63 54.22 -23.54
C ASP A 24 -38.19 53.40 -24.76
N ASP A 25 -38.31 52.07 -24.67
CA ASP A 25 -37.86 51.13 -25.71
C ASP A 25 -39.01 50.65 -26.62
N GLY A 26 -40.17 51.33 -26.56
CA GLY A 26 -41.34 51.03 -27.36
C GLY A 26 -42.22 49.91 -26.81
N ASN A 27 -41.99 49.47 -25.58
CA ASN A 27 -42.85 48.49 -24.91
C ASN A 27 -42.92 48.71 -23.38
N GLN A 28 -43.65 47.85 -22.64
CA GLN A 28 -43.82 47.94 -21.17
C GLN A 28 -43.35 46.66 -20.45
N ASN A 29 -42.60 45.80 -21.13
CA ASN A 29 -41.99 44.64 -20.52
C ASN A 29 -40.84 45.10 -19.64
N SER A 30 -40.47 44.28 -18.67
CA SER A 30 -39.28 44.50 -17.85
C SER A 30 -38.30 43.36 -18.11
N GLY A 31 -37.00 43.61 -17.95
CA GLY A 31 -35.92 42.67 -18.23
C GLY A 31 -35.28 42.82 -19.62
N ASP A 32 -35.67 43.82 -20.41
CA ASP A 32 -35.06 44.21 -21.68
C ASP A 32 -34.25 45.53 -21.59
N GLY A 33 -34.12 46.09 -20.37
CA GLY A 33 -33.30 47.25 -20.06
C GLY A 33 -34.08 48.54 -19.80
N CYS A 34 -35.39 48.57 -20.10
CA CYS A 34 -36.28 49.66 -19.71
C CYS A 34 -37.48 49.09 -18.95
N SER A 35 -37.64 49.47 -17.68
CA SER A 35 -38.74 48.94 -16.86
C SER A 35 -40.12 49.44 -17.31
N ASN A 36 -41.19 48.83 -16.81
CA ASN A 36 -42.57 49.28 -17.04
C ASN A 36 -42.89 50.67 -16.43
N GLU A 37 -41.99 51.18 -15.58
CA GLU A 37 -42.03 52.54 -15.02
C GLU A 37 -41.15 53.53 -15.84
N CYS A 38 -40.56 53.06 -16.95
CA CYS A 38 -39.66 53.81 -17.82
C CYS A 38 -38.40 54.35 -17.10
N GLU A 39 -37.93 53.56 -16.14
CA GLU A 39 -36.60 53.67 -15.54
C GLU A 39 -35.64 52.67 -16.19
N ILE A 40 -34.38 53.10 -16.43
CA ILE A 40 -33.32 52.23 -16.94
C ILE A 40 -33.02 51.15 -15.91
N GLU A 41 -33.05 49.89 -16.35
CA GLU A 41 -32.75 48.76 -15.47
C GLU A 41 -31.25 48.66 -15.17
N ALA A 42 -30.92 48.17 -13.97
CA ALA A 42 -29.54 48.06 -13.55
C ALA A 42 -28.72 47.17 -14.51
N GLY A 43 -27.59 47.69 -15.00
CA GLY A 43 -26.74 46.97 -15.94
C GLY A 43 -27.12 47.15 -17.41
N PHE A 44 -28.04 48.05 -17.75
CA PHE A 44 -28.41 48.38 -19.14
C PHE A 44 -28.11 49.82 -19.51
N ASN A 45 -27.98 50.07 -20.81
CA ASN A 45 -27.89 51.39 -21.41
C ASN A 45 -28.86 51.50 -22.59
N CYS A 46 -29.69 52.54 -22.57
CA CYS A 46 -30.70 52.80 -23.60
C CYS A 46 -30.26 54.01 -24.43
N PRO A 47 -29.78 53.82 -25.68
CA PRO A 47 -29.12 54.88 -26.44
C PRO A 47 -30.06 55.98 -26.94
N ALA A 48 -31.31 55.65 -27.24
CA ALA A 48 -32.33 56.59 -27.68
C ALA A 48 -33.75 56.01 -27.48
N ALA A 49 -34.76 56.88 -27.58
CA ALA A 49 -36.16 56.47 -27.56
C ALA A 49 -36.48 55.51 -28.71
N ASN A 50 -37.34 54.52 -28.44
CA ASN A 50 -37.75 53.47 -29.37
C ASN A 50 -36.58 52.63 -29.93
N GLN A 51 -35.46 52.58 -29.21
CA GLN A 51 -34.34 51.67 -29.50
C GLN A 51 -34.20 50.66 -28.38
N THR A 52 -33.84 49.42 -28.74
CA THR A 52 -33.58 48.35 -27.79
C THR A 52 -32.41 48.72 -26.89
N CYS A 53 -32.61 48.65 -25.58
CA CYS A 53 -31.52 48.80 -24.63
C CYS A 53 -30.54 47.63 -24.76
N HIS A 54 -29.28 47.86 -24.41
CA HIS A 54 -28.25 46.82 -24.42
C HIS A 54 -27.62 46.70 -23.03
N GLU A 55 -27.27 45.47 -22.67
CA GLU A 55 -26.57 45.16 -21.44
C GLU A 55 -25.15 45.74 -21.48
N ILE A 56 -24.72 46.35 -20.37
CA ILE A 56 -23.40 46.94 -20.18
C ILE A 56 -22.59 46.20 -19.10
N VAL A 57 -23.08 45.05 -18.63
CA VAL A 57 -22.39 44.21 -17.65
C VAL A 57 -21.30 43.42 -18.35
N PRO A 58 -20.01 43.64 -18.03
CA PRO A 58 -18.94 42.92 -18.70
C PRO A 58 -18.82 41.48 -18.17
N PRO A 59 -18.40 40.52 -19.03
CA PRO A 59 -18.21 39.15 -18.60
C PRO A 59 -17.03 39.04 -17.60
N LEU A 60 -17.17 38.13 -16.64
CA LEU A 60 -16.15 37.81 -15.65
C LEU A 60 -15.53 36.44 -15.96
N LEU A 61 -14.21 36.36 -16.00
CA LEU A 61 -13.49 35.08 -16.04
C LEU A 61 -13.28 34.54 -14.62
N THR A 62 -13.51 33.25 -14.43
CA THR A 62 -13.24 32.54 -13.18
C THR A 62 -12.61 31.17 -13.45
N ILE A 63 -11.80 30.68 -12.49
CA ILE A 63 -11.35 29.30 -12.47
C ILE A 63 -12.29 28.54 -11.54
N THR A 64 -12.99 27.53 -12.06
CA THR A 64 -13.98 26.77 -11.28
C THR A 64 -13.37 25.58 -10.56
N ALA A 65 -12.35 24.96 -11.16
CA ALA A 65 -11.62 23.87 -10.54
C ALA A 65 -10.24 23.68 -11.17
N ILE A 66 -9.33 23.12 -10.36
CA ILE A 66 -8.11 22.48 -10.85
C ILE A 66 -8.09 21.02 -10.38
N THR A 67 -7.78 20.11 -11.30
CA THR A 67 -7.73 18.67 -11.02
C THR A 67 -6.31 18.22 -10.68
N LYS A 68 -6.17 17.02 -10.12
CA LYS A 68 -4.87 16.36 -9.88
C LYS A 68 -4.05 16.11 -11.15
N LEU A 69 -4.69 16.12 -12.32
CA LEU A 69 -4.02 15.97 -13.62
C LEU A 69 -3.58 17.32 -14.20
N ASN A 70 -3.52 18.38 -13.37
CA ASN A 70 -3.24 19.75 -13.77
C ASN A 70 -4.17 20.28 -14.88
N LEU A 71 -5.39 19.75 -14.93
CA LEU A 71 -6.45 20.26 -15.80
C LEU A 71 -7.18 21.40 -15.08
N ILE A 72 -7.14 22.59 -15.66
CA ILE A 72 -7.75 23.83 -15.17
C ILE A 72 -9.04 24.06 -15.95
N LEU A 73 -10.16 24.18 -15.23
CA LEU A 73 -11.46 24.50 -15.80
C LEU A 73 -11.72 25.99 -15.65
N LEU A 74 -11.91 26.68 -16.77
CA LEU A 74 -12.24 28.10 -16.81
C LEU A 74 -13.67 28.30 -17.28
N GLU A 75 -14.34 29.26 -16.65
CA GLU A 75 -15.73 29.62 -16.95
C GLU A 75 -15.88 31.15 -16.99
N PHE A 76 -16.58 31.61 -18.02
CA PHE A 76 -17.09 32.98 -18.11
C PHE A 76 -18.47 33.04 -17.46
N SER A 77 -18.78 34.14 -16.76
CA SER A 77 -20.11 34.38 -16.20
C SER A 77 -21.21 34.30 -17.26
N GLU A 78 -20.87 34.65 -18.50
CA GLU A 78 -21.75 34.68 -19.66
C GLU A 78 -21.07 34.14 -20.92
N PRO A 79 -21.83 33.68 -21.92
CA PRO A 79 -21.28 33.20 -23.18
C PRO A 79 -20.60 34.34 -23.96
N ILE A 80 -19.32 34.14 -24.27
CA ILE A 80 -18.52 35.06 -25.08
C ILE A 80 -18.44 34.60 -26.53
N THR A 81 -18.11 35.53 -27.43
CA THR A 81 -17.70 35.29 -28.81
C THR A 81 -16.27 35.78 -29.02
N ILE A 82 -15.64 35.22 -30.04
CA ILE A 82 -14.23 35.46 -30.36
C ILE A 82 -14.15 35.94 -31.80
N GLU A 83 -13.52 37.10 -32.00
CA GLU A 83 -13.41 37.71 -33.33
C GLU A 83 -12.44 36.96 -34.25
N ASN A 84 -11.37 36.35 -33.71
CA ASN A 84 -10.32 35.67 -34.48
C ASN A 84 -9.60 34.59 -33.64
N ASP A 85 -9.02 33.60 -34.31
CA ASP A 85 -8.23 32.50 -33.71
C ASP A 85 -7.04 32.97 -32.84
N LYS A 86 -6.64 34.25 -32.98
CA LYS A 86 -5.54 34.86 -32.23
C LYS A 86 -5.81 34.98 -30.72
N VAL A 87 -7.05 34.86 -30.26
CA VAL A 87 -7.41 35.01 -28.84
C VAL A 87 -6.76 33.97 -27.94
N PHE A 88 -6.64 32.74 -28.41
CA PHE A 88 -6.11 31.61 -27.64
C PHE A 88 -4.65 31.27 -27.98
N THR A 89 -3.93 32.21 -28.59
CA THR A 89 -2.51 32.04 -28.91
C THR A 89 -1.61 32.32 -27.71
N LEU A 90 -0.39 31.80 -27.75
CA LEU A 90 0.66 32.04 -26.75
C LEU A 90 0.98 33.53 -26.56
N GLU A 91 0.68 34.38 -27.54
CA GLU A 91 0.89 35.83 -27.45
C GLU A 91 -0.17 36.53 -26.59
N ASN A 92 -1.38 35.97 -26.51
CA ASN A 92 -2.50 36.60 -25.84
C ASN A 92 -2.90 35.90 -24.52
N LEU A 93 -2.71 34.59 -24.42
CA LEU A 93 -3.02 33.81 -23.22
C LEU A 93 -1.70 33.39 -22.54
N GLN A 94 -1.43 33.98 -21.38
CA GLN A 94 -0.25 33.67 -20.57
C GLN A 94 -0.66 32.89 -19.32
N ILE A 95 0.10 31.84 -19.01
CA ILE A 95 -0.05 31.07 -17.78
C ILE A 95 1.27 31.14 -17.02
N ASP A 96 1.21 31.60 -15.78
CA ASP A 96 2.37 31.71 -14.90
C ASP A 96 2.12 30.95 -13.59
N ILE A 97 3.18 30.37 -13.02
CA ILE A 97 3.15 29.79 -11.67
C ILE A 97 3.98 30.68 -10.77
N ILE A 98 3.35 31.28 -9.76
CA ILE A 98 3.97 32.18 -8.80
C ILE A 98 4.16 31.40 -7.50
N GLY A 99 5.40 31.28 -7.04
CA GLY A 99 5.72 30.43 -5.88
C GLY A 99 7.08 30.71 -5.27
N SER A 100 7.57 29.73 -4.49
CA SER A 100 8.84 29.83 -3.77
C SER A 100 10.08 29.73 -4.67
N LYS A 101 9.94 29.21 -5.89
CA LYS A 101 11.02 29.14 -6.88
C LYS A 101 10.97 30.34 -7.83
N LEU A 102 12.16 30.74 -8.31
CA LEU A 102 12.32 31.87 -9.24
C LEU A 102 11.59 31.63 -10.57
N ASN A 103 11.75 30.44 -11.18
CA ASN A 103 11.11 30.08 -12.45
C ASN A 103 10.54 28.65 -12.38
N TYR A 104 9.33 28.48 -12.89
CA TYR A 104 8.71 27.17 -13.16
C TYR A 104 8.68 26.96 -14.67
N ASN A 105 9.16 25.81 -15.14
CA ASN A 105 9.20 25.45 -16.55
C ASN A 105 8.18 24.35 -16.83
N PHE A 106 7.26 24.63 -17.74
CA PHE A 106 6.15 23.75 -18.10
C PHE A 106 5.58 24.18 -19.43
N ASP A 107 4.90 23.24 -20.09
CA ASP A 107 4.09 23.51 -21.25
C ASP A 107 2.60 23.50 -20.88
N TRP A 108 1.78 24.11 -21.73
CA TRP A 108 0.34 24.04 -21.58
C TRP A 108 -0.35 23.97 -22.94
N ARG A 109 -1.54 23.38 -22.95
CA ARG A 109 -2.41 23.36 -24.13
C ARG A 109 -3.87 23.39 -23.76
N ILE A 110 -4.69 23.77 -24.72
CA ILE A 110 -6.15 23.74 -24.61
C ILE A 110 -6.66 22.34 -24.97
N ILE A 111 -7.64 21.85 -24.22
CA ILE A 111 -8.37 20.62 -24.55
C ILE A 111 -9.68 21.00 -25.24
N GLU A 112 -9.78 20.64 -26.51
CA GLU A 112 -11.01 20.75 -27.28
C GLU A 112 -11.79 19.44 -27.20
N GLU A 113 -13.04 19.50 -26.75
CA GLU A 113 -13.98 18.38 -26.89
C GLU A 113 -14.70 18.49 -28.24
N GLY A 114 -15.11 17.35 -28.83
CA GLY A 114 -15.69 17.32 -30.18
C GLY A 114 -16.92 18.24 -30.38
N ASN A 115 -17.64 18.54 -29.30
CA ASN A 115 -18.78 19.46 -29.30
C ASN A 115 -18.44 20.86 -28.74
N GLN A 116 -17.18 21.23 -28.50
CA GLN A 116 -16.75 22.49 -27.88
C GLN A 116 -15.47 23.08 -28.51
N GLN A 117 -15.22 22.82 -29.79
CA GLN A 117 -14.15 23.49 -30.56
C GLN A 117 -14.22 25.02 -30.44
N LEU A 118 -13.05 25.64 -30.22
CA LEU A 118 -12.86 27.08 -30.02
C LEU A 118 -12.69 27.78 -31.37
N VAL A 119 -13.78 27.93 -32.10
CA VAL A 119 -13.82 28.53 -33.44
C VAL A 119 -14.42 29.95 -33.35
N PRO A 120 -14.03 30.90 -34.23
CA PRO A 120 -14.63 32.23 -34.29
C PRO A 120 -16.15 32.18 -34.44
N ASP A 121 -16.83 33.23 -33.95
CA ASP A 121 -18.30 33.39 -33.98
C ASP A 121 -19.10 32.32 -33.21
N ARG A 122 -18.43 31.41 -32.52
CA ARG A 122 -19.07 30.44 -31.64
C ARG A 122 -19.25 31.01 -30.23
N LYS A 123 -20.40 30.71 -29.62
CA LYS A 123 -20.64 30.96 -28.18
C LYS A 123 -19.77 30.02 -27.34
N ILE A 124 -18.89 30.58 -26.53
CA ILE A 124 -17.99 29.88 -25.62
C ILE A 124 -18.30 30.35 -24.21
N GLN A 125 -18.59 29.41 -23.31
CA GLN A 125 -18.80 29.73 -21.89
C GLN A 125 -17.76 29.06 -20.99
N ARG A 126 -17.29 27.87 -21.38
CA ARG A 126 -16.33 27.08 -20.62
C ARG A 126 -15.29 26.49 -21.54
N PHE A 127 -14.07 26.41 -21.05
CA PHE A 127 -12.97 25.73 -21.73
C PHE A 127 -11.98 25.15 -20.73
N LYS A 128 -11.14 24.25 -21.20
CA LYS A 128 -10.21 23.48 -20.37
C LYS A 128 -8.79 23.70 -20.83
N LEU A 129 -7.89 23.93 -19.88
CA LEU A 129 -6.45 23.99 -20.09
C LEU A 129 -5.81 22.82 -19.36
N ILE A 130 -4.72 22.28 -19.89
CA ILE A 130 -3.89 21.29 -19.20
C ILE A 130 -2.45 21.76 -19.16
N LEU A 131 -1.84 21.70 -17.98
CA LEU A 131 -0.40 21.87 -17.81
C LEU A 131 0.29 20.52 -18.03
N SER A 132 1.29 20.51 -18.88
CA SER A 132 2.09 19.35 -19.28
C SER A 132 3.58 19.63 -19.15
N GLU A 133 4.39 18.59 -19.24
CA GLU A 133 5.87 18.70 -19.24
C GLU A 133 6.48 19.50 -18.08
N MET A 134 5.78 19.54 -16.93
CA MET A 134 6.26 20.16 -15.70
C MET A 134 7.68 19.66 -15.40
N GLN A 135 8.63 20.57 -15.18
CA GLN A 135 10.03 20.23 -14.85
C GLN A 135 10.36 20.45 -13.36
N GLN A 136 9.37 20.82 -12.55
CA GLN A 136 9.52 21.06 -11.12
C GLN A 136 8.27 20.61 -10.35
N SER A 137 8.48 20.19 -9.10
CA SER A 137 7.40 19.87 -8.16
C SER A 137 6.68 21.13 -7.65
N LEU A 138 5.38 20.99 -7.39
CA LEU A 138 4.48 21.96 -6.77
C LEU A 138 4.06 21.46 -5.39
N GLN A 139 4.08 22.34 -4.38
CA GLN A 139 3.71 22.00 -3.00
C GLN A 139 2.23 22.27 -2.69
N GLY A 140 1.53 23.00 -3.56
CA GLY A 140 0.14 23.41 -3.40
C GLY A 140 -0.01 24.75 -2.66
N SER A 141 1.10 25.39 -2.29
CA SER A 141 1.12 26.76 -1.73
C SER A 141 1.42 27.82 -2.79
N GLU A 142 1.73 27.40 -4.02
CA GLU A 142 1.90 28.28 -5.17
C GLU A 142 0.55 28.81 -5.68
N ASP A 143 0.59 29.81 -6.56
CA ASP A 143 -0.57 30.32 -7.29
C ASP A 143 -0.35 30.16 -8.80
N ILE A 144 -1.24 29.45 -9.48
CA ILE A 144 -1.31 29.44 -10.94
C ILE A 144 -2.15 30.64 -11.37
N SER A 145 -1.56 31.52 -12.17
CA SER A 145 -2.21 32.68 -12.78
C SER A 145 -2.49 32.43 -14.25
N VAL A 146 -3.73 32.64 -14.68
CA VAL A 146 -4.11 32.67 -16.10
C VAL A 146 -4.47 34.10 -16.47
N THR A 147 -3.78 34.66 -17.46
CA THR A 147 -3.88 36.07 -17.85
C THR A 147 -4.12 36.21 -19.35
N PHE A 148 -5.14 36.98 -19.72
CA PHE A 148 -5.32 37.48 -21.08
C PHE A 148 -4.64 38.84 -21.24
N MET A 149 -3.70 38.95 -22.18
CA MET A 149 -2.93 40.17 -22.43
C MET A 149 -3.79 41.24 -23.11
N ASN A 150 -4.60 40.83 -24.07
CA ASN A 150 -5.55 41.67 -24.78
C ASN A 150 -7.00 41.19 -24.55
N SER A 151 -7.69 41.84 -23.62
CA SER A 151 -9.08 41.56 -23.29
C SER A 151 -10.10 42.13 -24.30
N THR A 152 -9.69 43.00 -25.22
CA THR A 152 -10.62 43.62 -26.19
C THR A 152 -11.06 42.66 -27.29
N LEU A 153 -10.34 41.54 -27.46
CA LEU A 153 -10.67 40.50 -28.43
C LEU A 153 -11.75 39.53 -27.94
N ILE A 154 -12.10 39.61 -26.65
CA ILE A 154 -13.11 38.77 -26.00
C ILE A 154 -14.30 39.65 -25.67
N LYS A 155 -15.44 39.33 -26.29
CA LYS A 155 -16.68 40.09 -26.12
C LYS A 155 -17.83 39.17 -25.78
N ASP A 156 -18.79 39.67 -25.00
CA ASP A 156 -20.08 39.00 -24.81
C ASP A 156 -21.03 39.24 -26.00
N LEU A 157 -22.26 38.78 -25.87
CA LEU A 157 -23.30 38.98 -26.89
C LEU A 157 -23.80 40.44 -26.97
N ALA A 158 -23.57 41.23 -25.92
CA ALA A 158 -23.90 42.65 -25.85
C ALA A 158 -22.71 43.56 -26.24
N ASN A 159 -21.61 42.98 -26.72
CA ASN A 159 -20.38 43.64 -27.16
C ASN A 159 -19.56 44.30 -26.03
N ASN A 160 -19.77 43.91 -24.77
CA ASN A 160 -18.92 44.30 -23.65
C ASN A 160 -17.63 43.46 -23.63
N THR A 161 -16.52 44.11 -23.27
CA THR A 161 -15.20 43.46 -23.20
C THR A 161 -14.92 42.85 -21.83
N LEU A 162 -14.11 41.79 -21.79
CA LEU A 162 -13.71 41.11 -20.55
C LEU A 162 -13.11 42.09 -19.50
N GLN A 163 -13.74 42.19 -18.33
CA GLN A 163 -13.30 43.08 -17.25
C GLN A 163 -12.13 42.50 -16.44
N LYS A 164 -12.25 41.24 -16.01
CA LYS A 164 -11.20 40.55 -15.24
C LYS A 164 -10.37 39.67 -16.15
N ARG A 165 -9.20 40.19 -16.54
CA ARG A 165 -8.27 39.50 -17.43
C ARG A 165 -7.34 38.48 -16.75
N GLN A 166 -7.24 38.52 -15.42
CA GLN A 166 -6.33 37.66 -14.64
C GLN A 166 -7.09 36.93 -13.54
N VAL A 167 -6.89 35.62 -13.45
CA VAL A 167 -7.48 34.75 -12.44
C VAL A 167 -6.41 33.83 -11.86
N THR A 168 -6.48 33.57 -10.56
CA THR A 168 -5.51 32.74 -9.85
C THR A 168 -6.18 31.57 -9.12
N ILE A 169 -5.46 30.45 -9.00
CA ILE A 169 -5.88 29.29 -8.21
C ILE A 169 -4.65 28.57 -7.64
N ASN A 170 -4.77 28.00 -6.44
CA ASN A 170 -3.72 27.15 -5.88
C ASN A 170 -3.69 25.78 -6.58
N PRO A 171 -2.50 25.28 -6.98
CA PRO A 171 -2.39 23.99 -7.64
C PRO A 171 -2.64 22.83 -6.68
N TYR A 172 -3.00 21.68 -7.26
CA TYR A 172 -2.82 20.42 -6.53
C TYR A 172 -1.32 20.13 -6.35
N PRO A 173 -0.88 19.61 -5.20
CA PRO A 173 0.49 19.18 -5.01
C PRO A 173 0.90 18.18 -6.10
N PHE A 174 2.02 18.45 -6.77
CA PHE A 174 2.54 17.67 -7.89
C PHE A 174 4.02 17.40 -7.66
N THR A 175 4.46 16.14 -7.80
CA THR A 175 5.87 15.80 -7.70
C THR A 175 6.43 15.58 -9.09
N TYR A 176 7.40 16.40 -9.49
CA TYR A 176 8.16 16.15 -10.70
C TYR A 176 9.15 15.01 -10.48
N LEU A 177 9.22 14.13 -11.49
CA LEU A 177 10.23 13.09 -11.60
C LEU A 177 11.02 13.34 -12.88
N SER A 178 12.34 13.42 -12.77
CA SER A 178 13.26 13.53 -13.89
C SER A 178 13.12 12.33 -14.85
N PRO A 179 13.56 12.42 -16.11
CA PRO A 179 13.50 11.30 -17.06
C PRO A 179 14.21 10.05 -16.54
N GLU A 180 15.32 10.23 -15.83
CA GLU A 180 16.07 9.16 -15.16
C GLU A 180 15.27 8.57 -13.99
N GLU A 181 14.66 9.43 -13.16
CA GLU A 181 13.78 9.01 -12.07
C GLU A 181 12.55 8.26 -12.61
N LYS A 182 11.92 8.70 -13.70
CA LYS A 182 10.79 8.02 -14.35
C LYS A 182 11.17 6.63 -14.86
N GLN A 183 12.38 6.46 -15.39
CA GLN A 183 12.88 5.14 -15.78
C GLN A 183 13.12 4.25 -14.55
N ILE A 184 13.64 4.81 -13.46
CA ILE A 184 13.84 4.10 -12.20
C ILE A 184 12.49 3.69 -11.58
N VAL A 185 11.51 4.59 -11.59
CA VAL A 185 10.11 4.38 -11.18
C VAL A 185 9.46 3.25 -11.99
N GLN A 186 9.61 3.26 -13.32
CA GLN A 186 9.04 2.25 -14.20
C GLN A 186 9.76 0.90 -14.13
N SER A 187 11.00 0.87 -13.59
CA SER A 187 11.82 -0.34 -13.48
C SER A 187 11.86 -0.96 -12.07
N GLY A 188 11.32 -0.26 -11.06
CA GLY A 188 11.34 -0.72 -9.68
C GLY A 188 9.99 -0.45 -9.00
N GLY A 189 9.27 -1.53 -8.69
CA GLY A 189 7.98 -1.50 -8.01
C GLY A 189 7.97 -0.50 -6.86
N GLN A 190 7.17 0.54 -7.01
CA GLN A 190 7.25 1.72 -6.18
C GLN A 190 6.55 1.54 -4.84
N SER A 191 7.31 1.53 -3.75
CA SER A 191 6.78 1.90 -2.44
C SER A 191 7.52 3.13 -1.90
N LEU A 192 6.71 4.13 -1.52
CA LEU A 192 7.01 5.31 -0.70
C LEU A 192 7.70 6.53 -1.35
N GLN A 193 7.20 7.71 -0.97
CA GLN A 193 7.78 9.07 -1.10
C GLN A 193 9.16 9.25 -0.41
N TYR A 194 9.96 8.20 -0.37
CA TYR A 194 11.37 8.22 -0.01
C TYR A 194 12.09 7.39 -1.06
N SER A 195 12.63 8.03 -2.10
CA SER A 195 13.51 7.35 -3.04
C SER A 195 14.75 6.91 -2.28
N PHE A 196 14.79 5.63 -1.92
CA PHE A 196 16.03 5.02 -1.50
C PHE A 196 16.99 5.00 -2.72
N PRO A 197 18.30 5.22 -2.51
CA PRO A 197 19.31 5.06 -3.56
C PRO A 197 19.08 3.79 -4.41
N PRO A 198 19.36 3.79 -5.71
CA PRO A 198 19.08 2.66 -6.60
C PRO A 198 19.75 1.34 -6.17
N GLN A 199 20.83 1.43 -5.39
CA GLN A 199 21.48 0.25 -4.80
C GLN A 199 20.61 -0.41 -3.71
N ILE A 200 19.80 0.38 -3.00
CA ILE A 200 18.84 -0.09 -2.00
C ILE A 200 17.63 -0.73 -2.69
N SER A 201 17.12 -0.16 -3.79
CA SER A 201 16.03 -0.79 -4.56
C SER A 201 16.46 -2.14 -5.13
N MET A 202 17.68 -2.18 -5.69
CA MET A 202 18.34 -3.40 -6.14
C MET A 202 18.51 -4.40 -4.98
N PHE A 203 18.90 -3.93 -3.79
CA PHE A 203 18.97 -4.79 -2.61
C PHE A 203 17.60 -5.32 -2.19
N THR A 204 16.53 -4.51 -2.15
CA THR A 204 15.15 -5.00 -1.91
C THR A 204 14.70 -6.01 -2.96
N SER A 205 15.09 -5.86 -4.23
CA SER A 205 14.78 -6.84 -5.28
C SER A 205 15.51 -8.18 -5.06
N TYR A 206 16.71 -8.14 -4.49
CA TYR A 206 17.39 -9.35 -4.03
C TYR A 206 16.77 -9.92 -2.75
N LEU A 207 16.26 -9.07 -1.86
CA LEU A 207 15.55 -9.51 -0.66
C LEU A 207 14.23 -10.21 -1.00
N THR A 208 13.43 -9.70 -1.95
CA THR A 208 12.20 -10.37 -2.42
C THR A 208 12.50 -11.73 -3.03
N PHE A 209 13.58 -11.83 -3.81
CA PHE A 209 14.05 -13.11 -4.31
C PHE A 209 14.48 -14.07 -3.18
N SER A 210 15.15 -13.54 -2.14
CA SER A 210 15.58 -14.33 -0.97
C SER A 210 14.42 -14.73 -0.03
N SER A 211 13.32 -13.97 -0.02
CA SER A 211 12.10 -14.29 0.73
C SER A 211 11.18 -15.28 0.00
N GLY A 212 11.57 -15.73 -1.20
CA GLY A 212 10.82 -16.75 -1.95
C GLY A 212 9.73 -16.21 -2.85
N ASP A 213 9.70 -14.91 -3.16
CA ASP A 213 8.91 -14.38 -4.29
C ASP A 213 9.62 -14.77 -5.59
N ILE A 214 9.39 -16.02 -6.00
CA ILE A 214 9.73 -16.51 -7.34
C ILE A 214 8.66 -15.97 -8.28
N ASP A 215 9.07 -15.30 -9.36
CA ASP A 215 8.17 -14.75 -10.38
C ASP A 215 7.53 -15.90 -11.19
N LEU A 216 6.55 -16.57 -10.56
CA LEU A 216 5.85 -17.76 -11.04
C LEU A 216 4.83 -17.45 -12.14
N LYS A 217 4.66 -16.17 -12.48
CA LYS A 217 3.80 -15.64 -13.56
C LYS A 217 4.00 -16.39 -14.89
N SER A 218 5.22 -16.87 -15.15
CA SER A 218 5.57 -17.60 -16.38
C SER A 218 5.27 -19.11 -16.35
N PHE A 219 5.14 -19.72 -15.17
CA PHE A 219 5.06 -21.18 -15.03
C PHE A 219 3.69 -21.71 -14.59
N VAL A 220 2.96 -20.98 -13.76
CA VAL A 220 1.63 -21.40 -13.28
C VAL A 220 0.64 -20.25 -13.47
N PRO A 221 -0.31 -20.35 -14.42
CA PRO A 221 -1.33 -19.32 -14.59
C PRO A 221 -2.23 -19.25 -13.36
N SER A 222 -2.53 -18.03 -12.91
CA SER A 222 -3.44 -17.80 -11.80
C SER A 222 -4.85 -18.31 -12.16
N VAL A 223 -5.34 -19.28 -11.39
CA VAL A 223 -6.71 -19.82 -11.52
C VAL A 223 -7.74 -18.70 -11.35
N ILE A 224 -7.41 -17.66 -10.59
CA ILE A 224 -8.31 -16.54 -10.34
C ILE A 224 -8.49 -15.66 -11.59
N LYS A 225 -7.49 -15.58 -12.48
CA LYS A 225 -7.64 -14.90 -13.78
C LYS A 225 -8.63 -15.60 -14.72
N MET A 226 -9.00 -16.87 -14.46
CA MET A 226 -10.08 -17.56 -15.18
C MET A 226 -11.48 -17.20 -14.64
N ILE A 227 -11.58 -16.68 -13.42
CA ILE A 227 -12.84 -16.40 -12.73
C ILE A 227 -13.14 -14.90 -12.69
N ILE A 228 -12.09 -14.07 -12.57
CA ILE A 228 -12.16 -12.62 -12.42
C ILE A 228 -11.42 -11.99 -13.60
N ILE A 229 -12.12 -11.16 -14.37
CA ILE A 229 -11.52 -10.32 -15.41
C ILE A 229 -10.92 -9.10 -14.73
N GLU A 230 -9.60 -8.94 -14.81
CA GLU A 230 -8.81 -7.91 -14.10
C GLU A 230 -9.27 -6.48 -14.47
N GLU A 231 -9.63 -6.25 -15.74
CA GLU A 231 -10.17 -4.99 -16.26
C GLU A 231 -11.55 -4.62 -15.68
N ASP A 232 -12.37 -5.61 -15.31
CA ASP A 232 -13.73 -5.37 -14.76
C ASP A 232 -13.73 -4.97 -13.29
N VAL A 233 -12.61 -5.21 -12.59
CA VAL A 233 -12.46 -4.88 -11.18
C VAL A 233 -11.80 -3.52 -11.03
N TYR A 234 -10.79 -3.23 -11.85
CA TYR A 234 -10.03 -1.99 -11.80
C TYR A 234 -10.87 -0.77 -12.18
N GLU A 235 -11.12 0.13 -11.22
CA GLU A 235 -11.63 1.47 -11.52
C GLU A 235 -10.53 2.52 -11.34
N PRO A 236 -10.38 3.47 -12.29
CA PRO A 236 -9.37 4.53 -12.18
C PRO A 236 -9.59 5.48 -10.98
N VAL A 237 -10.74 5.41 -10.31
CA VAL A 237 -10.99 6.13 -9.04
C VAL A 237 -10.35 5.40 -7.85
N ASP A 238 -10.19 4.08 -7.92
CA ASP A 238 -9.52 3.30 -6.86
C ASP A 238 -8.04 3.59 -6.80
N SER A 239 -7.39 3.73 -7.96
CA SER A 239 -6.00 4.19 -8.01
C SER A 239 -5.87 5.64 -7.51
N GLN A 240 -6.91 6.47 -7.59
CA GLN A 240 -6.90 7.85 -7.06
C GLN A 240 -7.15 7.94 -5.55
N GLN A 241 -7.83 6.96 -4.94
CA GLN A 241 -7.94 6.82 -3.48
C GLN A 241 -6.80 5.97 -2.88
N PHE A 242 -6.17 5.11 -3.68
CA PHE A 242 -4.91 4.45 -3.35
C PHE A 242 -3.83 5.52 -3.17
N TYR A 243 -3.42 5.70 -1.93
CA TYR A 243 -2.27 6.52 -1.60
C TYR A 243 -1.02 5.96 -2.30
N TYR A 244 -0.14 6.82 -2.81
CA TYR A 244 1.11 6.48 -3.51
C TYR A 244 2.02 5.45 -2.79
N LYS A 245 1.77 5.19 -1.49
CA LYS A 245 2.48 4.21 -0.66
C LYS A 245 2.10 2.75 -0.97
N PHE A 246 0.93 2.52 -1.55
CA PHE A 246 0.39 1.18 -1.84
C PHE A 246 0.20 0.92 -3.34
N GLN A 247 0.43 1.91 -4.21
CA GLN A 247 0.46 1.77 -5.68
C GLN A 247 1.73 1.05 -6.19
N ALA A 248 2.33 0.16 -5.39
CA ALA A 248 3.40 -0.70 -5.88
C ALA A 248 2.80 -1.65 -6.92
N ASP A 249 3.51 -1.85 -8.04
CA ASP A 249 3.07 -2.61 -9.23
C ASP A 249 2.63 -4.08 -8.98
N ASP A 250 2.58 -4.56 -7.74
CA ASP A 250 2.16 -5.93 -7.37
C ASP A 250 1.02 -6.00 -6.32
N LEU A 251 0.61 -4.87 -5.73
CA LEU A 251 -0.49 -4.82 -4.73
C LEU A 251 -1.81 -4.43 -5.40
N THR A 252 -2.42 -5.39 -6.10
CA THR A 252 -3.80 -5.20 -6.55
C THR A 252 -4.74 -5.11 -5.32
N PRO A 253 -5.70 -4.16 -5.29
CA PRO A 253 -6.65 -3.97 -4.17
C PRO A 253 -7.70 -5.09 -4.07
N TYR A 254 -7.38 -6.26 -4.59
CA TYR A 254 -8.28 -7.40 -4.64
C TYR A 254 -7.52 -8.61 -4.13
N VAL A 255 -7.88 -9.05 -2.92
CA VAL A 255 -7.29 -10.23 -2.25
C VAL A 255 -7.22 -11.41 -3.23
N ALA A 256 -8.27 -11.59 -4.02
CA ALA A 256 -8.36 -12.65 -5.01
C ALA A 256 -7.28 -12.54 -6.11
N ILE A 257 -6.99 -11.34 -6.60
CA ILE A 257 -6.01 -11.17 -7.69
C ILE A 257 -4.58 -11.31 -7.12
N SER A 258 -4.28 -10.64 -6.01
CA SER A 258 -2.95 -10.66 -5.38
C SER A 258 -2.57 -12.06 -4.85
N TYR A 259 -3.49 -12.79 -4.23
CA TYR A 259 -3.23 -14.17 -3.79
C TYR A 259 -3.47 -15.24 -4.85
N GLY A 260 -3.93 -14.89 -6.05
CA GLY A 260 -4.32 -15.86 -7.07
C GLY A 260 -3.21 -16.83 -7.46
N GLU A 261 -1.96 -16.35 -7.49
CA GLU A 261 -0.78 -17.15 -7.79
C GLU A 261 -0.43 -18.11 -6.64
N LYS A 262 -0.41 -17.61 -5.40
CA LYS A 262 -0.19 -18.45 -4.20
C LYS A 262 -1.30 -19.49 -4.04
N ILE A 263 -2.56 -19.13 -4.30
CA ILE A 263 -3.70 -20.06 -4.31
C ILE A 263 -3.55 -21.10 -5.42
N SER A 264 -3.06 -20.72 -6.61
CA SER A 264 -2.82 -21.67 -7.70
C SER A 264 -1.76 -22.72 -7.32
N LEU A 265 -0.71 -22.32 -6.59
CA LEU A 265 0.28 -23.25 -6.04
C LEU A 265 -0.34 -24.22 -5.02
N TRP A 266 -1.24 -23.74 -4.15
CA TRP A 266 -2.00 -24.60 -3.25
C TRP A 266 -2.85 -25.61 -4.02
N MET A 267 -3.52 -25.17 -5.09
CA MET A 267 -4.33 -26.04 -5.94
C MET A 267 -3.49 -27.10 -6.63
N VAL A 268 -2.33 -26.75 -7.20
CA VAL A 268 -1.39 -27.72 -7.79
C VAL A 268 -0.88 -28.70 -6.74
N SER A 269 -0.54 -28.20 -5.56
CA SER A 269 -0.07 -29.02 -4.44
C SER A 269 -1.13 -30.04 -4.04
N ILE A 270 -2.40 -29.62 -3.90
CA ILE A 270 -3.51 -30.49 -3.48
C ILE A 270 -3.94 -31.45 -4.59
N LEU A 271 -3.95 -31.00 -5.86
CA LEU A 271 -4.49 -31.80 -6.98
C LEU A 271 -3.45 -32.70 -7.65
N VAL A 272 -2.15 -32.41 -7.51
CA VAL A 272 -1.08 -33.16 -8.17
C VAL A 272 -0.17 -33.84 -7.14
N ILE A 273 0.43 -33.07 -6.24
CA ILE A 273 1.45 -33.58 -5.30
C ILE A 273 0.82 -34.51 -4.27
N LEU A 274 -0.30 -34.13 -3.67
CA LEU A 274 -1.00 -34.95 -2.68
C LEU A 274 -1.46 -36.32 -3.24
N PRO A 275 -2.21 -36.43 -4.35
CA PRO A 275 -2.59 -37.75 -4.87
C PRO A 275 -1.38 -38.57 -5.33
N PHE A 276 -0.33 -37.94 -5.84
CA PHE A 276 0.92 -38.62 -6.18
C PHE A 276 1.61 -39.20 -4.94
N THR A 277 1.73 -38.43 -3.86
CA THR A 277 2.30 -38.91 -2.58
C THR A 277 1.45 -40.01 -1.94
N ILE A 278 0.12 -39.92 -2.01
CA ILE A 278 -0.79 -40.99 -1.56
C ILE A 278 -0.59 -42.28 -2.39
N LEU A 279 -0.42 -42.15 -3.71
CA LEU A 279 -0.20 -43.29 -4.60
C LEU A 279 1.16 -43.95 -4.34
N LEU A 280 2.21 -43.16 -4.11
CA LEU A 280 3.53 -43.64 -3.72
C LEU A 280 3.50 -44.30 -2.33
N ASN A 281 2.81 -43.70 -1.35
CA ASN A 281 2.62 -44.30 -0.03
C ASN A 281 1.90 -45.66 -0.12
N LYS A 282 0.89 -45.77 -0.99
CA LYS A 282 0.19 -47.04 -1.21
C LYS A 282 1.09 -48.11 -1.86
N LYS A 283 2.03 -47.73 -2.73
CA LYS A 283 2.97 -48.64 -3.40
C LYS A 283 4.19 -49.00 -2.54
N PHE A 284 4.70 -48.07 -1.74
CA PHE A 284 5.92 -48.21 -0.94
C PHE A 284 5.62 -48.05 0.55
N LYS A 285 4.81 -48.96 1.11
CA LYS A 285 4.38 -48.92 2.53
C LYS A 285 5.51 -48.98 3.55
N THR A 286 6.71 -49.39 3.15
CA THR A 286 7.88 -49.56 4.01
C THR A 286 8.66 -48.27 4.26
N ILE A 287 8.39 -47.18 3.53
CA ILE A 287 9.18 -45.97 3.60
C ILE A 287 8.43 -44.92 4.44
N LYS A 288 8.91 -44.70 5.68
CA LYS A 288 8.36 -43.72 6.65
C LYS A 288 8.25 -42.29 6.08
N LEU A 289 9.15 -41.93 5.16
CA LEU A 289 9.18 -40.63 4.48
C LEU A 289 7.88 -40.29 3.73
N PHE A 290 7.20 -41.26 3.10
CA PHE A 290 5.94 -40.99 2.40
C PHE A 290 4.76 -40.79 3.36
N GLN A 291 4.78 -41.45 4.51
CA GLN A 291 3.78 -41.26 5.56
C GLN A 291 3.92 -39.86 6.19
N ASP A 292 5.15 -39.46 6.49
CA ASP A 292 5.47 -38.14 7.05
C ASP A 292 5.14 -37.01 6.04
N LEU A 293 5.38 -37.23 4.74
CA LEU A 293 5.00 -36.28 3.67
C LEU A 293 3.48 -36.08 3.58
N VAL A 294 2.70 -37.16 3.63
CA VAL A 294 1.23 -37.09 3.57
C VAL A 294 0.68 -36.36 4.79
N GLN A 295 1.17 -36.66 6.00
CA GLN A 295 0.76 -35.96 7.22
C GLN A 295 1.18 -34.49 7.19
N GLY A 296 2.40 -34.20 6.73
CA GLY A 296 2.90 -32.84 6.55
C GLY A 296 1.99 -32.01 5.65
N PHE A 297 1.47 -32.60 4.57
CA PHE A 297 0.62 -31.92 3.60
C PHE A 297 -0.73 -31.44 4.15
N PHE A 298 -1.37 -32.23 5.03
CA PHE A 298 -2.71 -31.89 5.53
C PHE A 298 -2.72 -30.92 6.71
N TYR A 299 -1.59 -30.81 7.42
CA TYR A 299 -1.57 -30.17 8.73
C TYR A 299 -0.42 -29.17 8.88
N ASN A 300 0.81 -29.66 9.00
CA ASN A 300 1.96 -28.83 9.37
C ASN A 300 2.38 -27.85 8.24
N VAL A 301 2.37 -28.28 6.98
CA VAL A 301 2.75 -27.42 5.85
C VAL A 301 1.72 -26.30 5.61
N PRO A 302 0.39 -26.56 5.55
CA PRO A 302 -0.63 -25.51 5.48
C PRO A 302 -0.56 -24.51 6.63
N MET A 303 -0.35 -24.97 7.86
CA MET A 303 -0.27 -24.06 9.00
C MET A 303 0.98 -23.19 8.95
N ARG A 304 2.14 -23.76 8.62
CA ARG A 304 3.40 -23.00 8.52
C ARG A 304 3.33 -21.89 7.46
N THR A 305 2.95 -22.28 6.25
CA THR A 305 2.79 -21.35 5.12
C THR A 305 1.77 -20.27 5.40
N PHE A 306 0.65 -20.60 6.04
CA PHE A 306 -0.35 -19.60 6.44
C PHE A 306 0.19 -18.63 7.48
N MET A 307 0.96 -19.10 8.47
CA MET A 307 1.64 -18.23 9.46
C MET A 307 2.66 -17.28 8.82
N GLU A 308 3.39 -17.76 7.82
CA GLU A 308 4.36 -16.98 7.05
C GLU A 308 3.65 -15.90 6.21
N LEU A 309 2.57 -16.26 5.51
CA LEU A 309 1.80 -15.38 4.64
C LEU A 309 0.82 -14.45 5.39
N TYR A 310 0.61 -14.66 6.69
CA TYR A 310 -0.44 -13.96 7.44
C TYR A 310 -0.31 -12.44 7.40
N LEU A 311 0.91 -11.89 7.47
CA LEU A 311 1.15 -10.44 7.50
C LEU A 311 0.70 -9.77 6.20
N GLU A 312 1.07 -10.36 5.07
CA GLU A 312 0.68 -9.90 3.74
C GLU A 312 -0.84 -10.02 3.56
N LEU A 313 -1.41 -11.13 4.02
CA LEU A 313 -2.85 -11.42 3.90
C LEU A 313 -3.67 -10.37 4.64
N ILE A 314 -3.35 -10.12 5.91
CA ILE A 314 -4.12 -9.19 6.72
C ILE A 314 -3.94 -7.74 6.24
N LEU A 315 -2.74 -7.38 5.76
CA LEU A 315 -2.49 -6.05 5.19
C LEU A 315 -3.41 -5.80 3.99
N ILE A 316 -3.46 -6.73 3.04
CA ILE A 316 -4.29 -6.62 1.84
C ILE A 316 -5.77 -6.64 2.19
N VAL A 317 -6.20 -7.54 3.09
CA VAL A 317 -7.58 -7.57 3.60
C VAL A 317 -7.97 -6.20 4.17
N LEU A 318 -7.17 -5.64 5.08
CA LEU A 318 -7.49 -4.38 5.73
C LEU A 318 -7.53 -3.21 4.75
N ILE A 319 -6.63 -3.16 3.77
CA ILE A 319 -6.67 -2.16 2.70
C ILE A 319 -7.98 -2.27 1.92
N ASN A 320 -8.36 -3.48 1.51
CA ASN A 320 -9.53 -3.71 0.67
C ASN A 320 -10.85 -3.44 1.39
N THR A 321 -10.89 -3.48 2.73
CA THR A 321 -12.08 -3.04 3.48
C THR A 321 -12.45 -1.58 3.25
N GLN A 322 -11.51 -0.74 2.79
CA GLN A 322 -11.77 0.66 2.43
C GLN A 322 -12.43 0.81 1.05
N PHE A 323 -12.44 -0.24 0.23
CA PHE A 323 -12.82 -0.21 -1.19
C PHE A 323 -13.89 -1.25 -1.55
N ILE A 324 -14.88 -1.45 -0.68
CA ILE A 324 -15.95 -2.42 -0.92
C ILE A 324 -16.86 -1.94 -2.06
N LYS A 325 -16.96 -2.73 -3.14
CA LYS A 325 -17.74 -2.42 -4.34
C LYS A 325 -18.62 -3.58 -4.79
N PHE A 326 -19.72 -3.25 -5.47
CA PHE A 326 -20.76 -4.21 -5.88
C PHE A 326 -21.29 -3.97 -7.31
N SER A 327 -20.60 -3.20 -8.16
CA SER A 327 -21.14 -2.80 -9.47
C SER A 327 -21.12 -3.95 -10.49
N ASN A 328 -20.01 -4.70 -10.55
CA ASN A 328 -19.82 -5.80 -11.50
C ASN A 328 -19.78 -7.17 -10.81
N LYS A 329 -20.08 -8.26 -11.54
CA LYS A 329 -19.96 -9.65 -11.02
C LYS A 329 -18.57 -9.93 -10.45
N SER A 330 -17.53 -9.48 -11.14
CA SER A 330 -16.13 -9.58 -10.71
C SER A 330 -15.87 -8.84 -9.39
N GLN A 331 -16.42 -7.63 -9.22
CA GLN A 331 -16.34 -6.86 -7.97
C GLN A 331 -17.11 -7.52 -6.82
N ILE A 332 -18.29 -8.09 -7.09
CA ILE A 332 -19.08 -8.82 -6.09
C ILE A 332 -18.30 -10.04 -5.58
N ILE A 333 -17.69 -10.82 -6.48
CA ILE A 333 -16.87 -11.99 -6.11
C ILE A 333 -15.65 -11.55 -5.27
N ALA A 334 -14.98 -10.48 -5.65
CA ALA A 334 -13.86 -9.92 -4.89
C ALA A 334 -14.27 -9.47 -3.48
N SER A 335 -15.39 -8.74 -3.35
CA SER A 335 -15.93 -8.27 -2.06
C SER A 335 -16.41 -9.42 -1.16
N ILE A 336 -17.03 -10.46 -1.72
CA ILE A 336 -17.42 -11.66 -0.96
C ILE A 336 -16.19 -12.41 -0.47
N THR A 337 -15.19 -12.59 -1.33
CA THR A 337 -13.93 -13.26 -0.96
C THR A 337 -13.24 -12.50 0.17
N LEU A 338 -13.19 -11.17 0.08
CA LEU A 338 -12.68 -10.30 1.14
C LEU A 338 -13.43 -10.50 2.46
N PHE A 339 -14.77 -10.57 2.44
CA PHE A 339 -15.56 -10.73 3.65
C PHE A 339 -15.24 -12.05 4.37
N PHE A 340 -15.20 -13.18 3.65
CA PHE A 340 -14.93 -14.48 4.25
C PHE A 340 -13.48 -14.60 4.73
N VAL A 341 -12.52 -14.27 3.86
CA VAL A 341 -11.09 -14.37 4.17
C VAL A 341 -10.71 -13.38 5.28
N GLY A 342 -11.25 -12.16 5.22
CA GLY A 342 -11.00 -11.13 6.22
C GLY A 342 -11.59 -11.47 7.59
N SER A 343 -12.85 -11.92 7.63
CA SER A 343 -13.47 -12.35 8.89
C SER A 343 -12.70 -13.50 9.53
N PHE A 344 -12.30 -14.50 8.74
CA PHE A 344 -11.48 -15.60 9.23
C PHE A 344 -10.13 -15.12 9.77
N SER A 345 -9.43 -14.26 9.03
CA SER A 345 -8.10 -13.76 9.39
C SER A 345 -8.11 -12.94 10.69
N ILE A 346 -9.16 -12.18 10.95
CA ILE A 346 -9.33 -11.39 12.18
C ILE A 346 -9.65 -12.28 13.40
N ILE A 347 -10.47 -13.31 13.21
CA ILE A 347 -10.89 -14.22 14.30
C ILE A 347 -9.81 -15.26 14.64
N LEU A 348 -8.94 -15.58 13.68
CA LEU A 348 -7.93 -16.63 13.78
C LEU A 348 -7.09 -16.61 15.08
N PRO A 349 -6.53 -15.47 15.57
CA PRO A 349 -5.73 -15.48 16.80
C PRO A 349 -6.51 -16.04 17.99
N PHE A 350 -7.79 -15.66 18.10
CA PHE A 350 -8.68 -16.12 19.16
C PHE A 350 -9.08 -17.59 18.99
N LEU A 351 -9.30 -18.02 17.75
CA LEU A 351 -9.57 -19.42 17.43
C LEU A 351 -8.40 -20.30 17.87
N LEU A 352 -7.16 -19.90 17.53
CA LEU A 352 -5.96 -20.62 17.91
C LEU A 352 -5.77 -20.68 19.43
N MET A 353 -5.98 -19.56 20.14
CA MET A 353 -5.97 -19.56 21.62
C MET A 353 -7.00 -20.55 22.20
N THR A 354 -8.20 -20.61 21.60
CA THR A 354 -9.29 -21.49 22.04
C THR A 354 -8.95 -22.95 21.79
N VAL A 355 -8.46 -23.29 20.59
CA VAL A 355 -8.05 -24.66 20.23
C VAL A 355 -6.92 -25.15 21.13
N ILE A 356 -5.90 -24.31 21.37
CA ILE A 356 -4.80 -24.62 22.29
C ILE A 356 -5.32 -24.81 23.72
N PHE A 357 -6.24 -23.95 24.18
CA PHE A 357 -6.80 -24.05 25.54
C PHE A 357 -7.56 -25.37 25.77
N LEU A 358 -8.43 -25.74 24.82
CA LEU A 358 -9.25 -26.94 24.90
C LEU A 358 -8.40 -28.20 24.87
N ASN A 359 -7.33 -28.20 24.08
CA ASN A 359 -6.47 -29.36 23.86
C ASN A 359 -5.20 -29.35 24.73
N ARG A 360 -5.08 -28.44 25.71
CA ARG A 360 -3.84 -28.23 26.49
C ARG A 360 -3.22 -29.49 27.10
N LYS A 361 -4.06 -30.46 27.51
CA LYS A 361 -3.61 -31.73 28.12
C LYS A 361 -3.04 -32.72 27.10
N ASN A 362 -3.31 -32.50 25.82
CA ASN A 362 -2.91 -33.38 24.72
C ASN A 362 -1.74 -32.81 23.91
N ILE A 363 -1.23 -31.62 24.26
CA ILE A 363 -0.17 -30.93 23.49
C ILE A 363 1.11 -31.76 23.38
N GLU A 364 1.45 -32.52 24.42
CA GLU A 364 2.66 -33.35 24.45
C GLU A 364 2.46 -34.73 23.78
N LYS A 365 1.25 -35.06 23.32
CA LYS A 365 0.97 -36.33 22.65
C LYS A 365 1.41 -36.28 21.19
N HIS A 366 1.93 -37.39 20.66
CA HIS A 366 2.30 -37.54 19.26
C HIS A 366 1.18 -37.12 18.28
N SER A 367 -0.07 -37.47 18.57
CA SER A 367 -1.21 -37.09 17.71
C SER A 367 -1.41 -35.57 17.58
N TRP A 368 -1.05 -34.80 18.61
CA TRP A 368 -1.08 -33.34 18.53
C TRP A 368 0.11 -32.80 17.75
N ILE A 369 1.32 -33.30 18.04
CA ILE A 369 2.55 -32.85 17.38
C ILE A 369 2.47 -33.09 15.86
N ASP A 370 1.90 -34.22 15.44
CA ASP A 370 1.75 -34.55 14.02
C ASP A 370 0.78 -33.61 13.28
N SER A 371 -0.21 -33.01 13.98
CA SER A 371 -1.26 -32.16 13.37
C SER A 371 -1.11 -30.66 13.64
N PHE A 372 -0.57 -30.28 14.80
CA PHE A 372 -0.48 -28.90 15.27
C PHE A 372 0.88 -28.61 15.90
N GLY A 373 1.89 -29.46 15.64
CA GLY A 373 3.25 -29.30 16.17
C GLY A 373 3.83 -27.92 15.86
N VAL A 374 3.55 -27.35 14.69
CA VAL A 374 3.98 -25.99 14.31
C VAL A 374 3.59 -24.93 15.35
N LEU A 375 2.49 -25.10 16.08
CA LEU A 375 2.01 -24.14 17.08
C LEU A 375 2.60 -24.34 18.48
N THR A 376 3.24 -25.47 18.78
CA THR A 376 3.60 -25.81 20.17
C THR A 376 4.91 -26.57 20.34
N GLU A 377 5.48 -27.16 19.29
CA GLU A 377 6.65 -28.06 19.37
C GLU A 377 7.88 -27.36 19.96
N ASP A 378 8.12 -26.11 19.56
CA ASP A 378 9.28 -25.30 19.98
C ASP A 378 9.04 -24.54 21.30
N LEU A 379 7.83 -24.60 21.86
CA LEU A 379 7.40 -23.84 23.03
C LEU A 379 7.44 -24.64 24.32
N GLN A 380 7.75 -23.98 25.43
CA GLN A 380 7.63 -24.55 26.77
C GLN A 380 6.16 -24.76 27.14
N SER A 381 5.86 -25.87 27.85
CA SER A 381 4.51 -26.27 28.25
C SER A 381 4.19 -25.97 29.73
N ASP A 382 5.08 -25.29 30.46
CA ASP A 382 4.94 -25.07 31.91
C ASP A 382 3.81 -24.08 32.25
N HIS A 383 3.68 -23.02 31.46
CA HIS A 383 2.67 -21.97 31.65
C HIS A 383 1.83 -21.74 30.41
N LEU A 384 0.52 -21.47 30.60
CA LEU A 384 -0.42 -21.21 29.51
C LEU A 384 0.05 -20.07 28.58
N LEU A 385 0.61 -19.00 29.15
CA LEU A 385 1.12 -17.85 28.41
C LEU A 385 2.32 -18.18 27.53
N GLN A 386 3.10 -19.23 27.83
CA GLN A 386 4.20 -19.68 26.98
C GLN A 386 3.68 -20.35 25.70
N ILE A 387 2.65 -21.18 25.84
CA ILE A 387 2.01 -21.91 24.73
C ILE A 387 1.27 -20.93 23.79
N TYR A 388 0.84 -19.78 24.30
CA TYR A 388 0.16 -18.73 23.51
C TYR A 388 1.08 -17.83 22.68
N TYR A 389 2.37 -18.14 22.57
CA TYR A 389 3.31 -17.34 21.76
C TYR A 389 2.82 -17.10 20.32
N TYR A 390 2.51 -18.14 19.55
CA TYR A 390 2.09 -17.96 18.15
C TYR A 390 0.76 -17.21 18.01
N PRO A 391 -0.31 -17.50 18.76
CA PRO A 391 -1.52 -16.68 18.73
C PRO A 391 -1.27 -15.21 19.07
N LEU A 392 -0.45 -14.91 20.08
CA LEU A 392 -0.10 -13.53 20.46
C LEU A 392 0.72 -12.84 19.37
N PHE A 393 1.64 -13.55 18.73
CA PHE A 393 2.43 -13.05 17.61
C PHE A 393 1.56 -12.69 16.40
N ILE A 394 0.58 -13.54 16.04
CA ILE A 394 -0.40 -13.25 14.98
C ILE A 394 -1.24 -12.02 15.37
N PHE A 395 -1.68 -11.96 16.63
CA PHE A 395 -2.44 -10.81 17.13
C PHE A 395 -1.63 -9.51 17.06
N GLN A 396 -0.36 -9.52 17.43
CA GLN A 396 0.54 -8.37 17.29
C GLN A 396 0.61 -7.91 15.82
N ARG A 397 0.82 -8.84 14.88
CA ARG A 397 0.85 -8.52 13.44
C ARG A 397 -0.46 -7.89 12.96
N LEU A 398 -1.60 -8.45 13.36
CA LEU A 398 -2.92 -7.89 13.08
C LEU A 398 -3.04 -6.44 13.60
N THR A 399 -2.62 -6.18 14.85
CA THR A 399 -2.66 -4.83 15.42
C THR A 399 -1.76 -3.85 14.69
N ILE A 400 -0.54 -4.26 14.30
CA ILE A 400 0.39 -3.42 13.53
C ILE A 400 -0.21 -3.09 12.16
N CYS A 401 -0.76 -4.07 11.43
CA CYS A 401 -1.40 -3.82 10.14
C CYS A 401 -2.61 -2.88 10.27
N ALA A 402 -3.42 -3.02 11.32
CA ALA A 402 -4.52 -2.10 11.60
C ALA A 402 -4.04 -0.67 11.84
N ILE A 403 -2.96 -0.49 12.62
CA ILE A 403 -2.32 0.82 12.84
C ILE A 403 -1.79 1.40 11.52
N LEU A 404 -1.17 0.56 10.67
CA LEU A 404 -0.64 0.97 9.37
C LEU A 404 -1.73 1.49 8.42
N VAL A 405 -2.89 0.83 8.40
CA VAL A 405 -3.99 1.11 7.48
C VAL A 405 -4.91 2.23 7.98
N PHE A 406 -5.27 2.26 9.27
CA PHE A 406 -6.27 3.20 9.78
C PHE A 406 -5.68 4.50 10.35
N VAL A 407 -4.43 4.50 10.82
CA VAL A 407 -3.79 5.66 11.47
C VAL A 407 -2.85 6.42 10.51
N PHE A 408 -2.94 6.15 9.21
CA PHE A 408 -2.01 6.67 8.20
C PHE A 408 -1.94 8.21 8.12
N ARG A 409 -3.01 8.92 8.50
CA ARG A 409 -3.06 10.40 8.49
C ARG A 409 -2.11 11.04 9.50
N TYR A 410 -1.72 10.29 10.54
CA TYR A 410 -0.90 10.79 11.64
C TYR A 410 0.38 9.94 11.77
N PRO A 411 1.43 10.21 10.97
CA PRO A 411 2.62 9.35 10.90
C PRO A 411 3.36 9.21 12.23
N LEU A 412 3.41 10.27 13.05
CA LEU A 412 4.05 10.21 14.37
C LEU A 412 3.27 9.31 15.35
N ILE A 413 1.94 9.41 15.35
CA ILE A 413 1.07 8.57 16.18
C ILE A 413 1.17 7.10 15.72
N GLN A 414 1.21 6.88 14.40
CA GLN A 414 1.43 5.57 13.81
C GLN A 414 2.74 4.93 14.30
N CYS A 415 3.86 5.65 14.25
CA CYS A 415 5.15 5.19 14.75
C CYS A 415 5.10 4.87 16.26
N LEU A 416 4.49 5.75 17.06
CA LEU A 416 4.40 5.58 18.51
C LEU A 416 3.55 4.36 18.92
N MET A 417 2.40 4.15 18.27
CA MET A 417 1.56 2.98 18.52
C MET A 417 2.25 1.68 18.13
N THR A 418 2.96 1.68 16.99
CA THR A 418 3.73 0.51 16.54
C THR A 418 4.87 0.19 17.50
N LEU A 419 5.57 1.23 17.99
CA LEU A 419 6.61 1.09 19.01
C LEU A 419 6.06 0.45 20.30
N ALA A 420 4.89 0.89 20.77
CA ALA A 420 4.24 0.34 21.96
C ALA A 420 3.89 -1.15 21.80
N CYS A 421 3.41 -1.56 20.62
CA CYS A 421 3.13 -2.98 20.32
C CYS A 421 4.40 -3.84 20.41
N ASN A 422 5.52 -3.40 19.81
CA ASN A 422 6.78 -4.17 19.82
C ASN A 422 7.42 -4.22 21.21
N ILE A 423 7.39 -3.11 21.97
CA ILE A 423 7.85 -3.10 23.36
C ILE A 423 7.04 -4.09 24.21
N THR A 424 5.72 -4.13 24.02
CA THR A 424 4.85 -5.07 24.72
C THR A 424 5.24 -6.53 24.43
N MET A 425 5.55 -6.84 23.16
CA MET A 425 6.01 -8.18 22.77
C MET A 425 7.37 -8.53 23.37
N ILE A 426 8.33 -7.58 23.40
CA ILE A 426 9.64 -7.79 24.04
C ILE A 426 9.47 -8.07 25.54
N ILE A 427 8.65 -7.28 26.24
CA ILE A 427 8.36 -7.50 27.66
C ILE A 427 7.81 -8.91 27.86
N TYR A 428 6.80 -9.30 27.08
CA TYR A 428 6.22 -10.64 27.13
C TYR A 428 7.27 -11.74 26.92
N MET A 429 8.14 -11.60 25.91
CA MET A 429 9.19 -12.56 25.63
C MET A 429 10.20 -12.66 26.79
N ILE A 430 10.64 -11.54 27.36
CA ILE A 430 11.60 -11.54 28.46
C ILE A 430 11.00 -12.12 29.75
N THR A 431 9.72 -11.83 30.05
CA THR A 431 9.08 -12.28 31.30
C THR A 431 8.71 -13.75 31.27
N TYR A 432 8.17 -14.26 30.15
CA TYR A 432 7.63 -15.62 30.10
C TYR A 432 8.56 -16.64 29.45
N LYS A 433 9.59 -16.20 28.70
CA LYS A 433 10.56 -17.07 28.00
C LYS A 433 9.89 -18.28 27.31
N PRO A 434 9.01 -18.04 26.33
CA PRO A 434 8.15 -19.07 25.74
C PRO A 434 8.91 -20.21 25.02
N PHE A 435 10.12 -20.01 24.52
CA PHE A 435 10.82 -21.03 23.72
C PHE A 435 11.62 -22.03 24.57
N LYS A 436 11.67 -23.30 24.12
CA LYS A 436 12.51 -24.35 24.74
C LYS A 436 14.01 -24.06 24.60
N GLN A 437 14.41 -23.46 23.48
CA GLN A 437 15.81 -23.15 23.17
C GLN A 437 16.09 -21.66 23.37
N GLU A 438 17.10 -21.35 24.18
CA GLU A 438 17.50 -19.96 24.46
C GLU A 438 17.97 -19.20 23.21
N ASN A 439 18.59 -19.91 22.26
CA ASN A 439 19.02 -19.31 21.00
C ASN A 439 17.83 -18.78 20.18
N LEU A 440 16.73 -19.55 20.11
CA LEU A 440 15.54 -19.14 19.37
C LEU A 440 14.88 -17.91 20.02
N GLN A 441 14.76 -17.94 21.34
CA GLN A 441 14.30 -16.79 22.14
C GLN A 441 15.15 -15.53 21.91
N ALA A 442 16.48 -15.65 21.93
CA ALA A 442 17.37 -14.52 21.73
C ALA A 442 17.23 -13.96 20.30
N THR A 443 17.09 -14.83 19.30
CA THR A 443 16.96 -14.40 17.90
C THR A 443 15.67 -13.63 17.64
N THR A 444 14.55 -14.01 18.26
CA THR A 444 13.27 -13.30 18.10
C THR A 444 13.28 -11.96 18.83
N VAL A 445 13.85 -11.89 20.05
CA VAL A 445 14.00 -10.62 20.78
C VAL A 445 14.88 -9.64 20.00
N LEU A 446 15.96 -10.12 19.38
CA LEU A 446 16.81 -9.28 18.54
C LEU A 446 16.07 -8.73 17.32
N ASP A 447 15.20 -9.51 16.69
CA ASP A 447 14.41 -9.02 15.55
C ASP A 447 13.43 -7.91 15.96
N GLU A 448 12.79 -8.03 17.12
CA GLU A 448 11.92 -6.97 17.66
C GLU A 448 12.71 -5.69 17.99
N ILE A 449 13.94 -5.82 18.51
CA ILE A 449 14.82 -4.66 18.77
C ILE A 449 15.21 -3.97 17.46
N ILE A 450 15.52 -4.73 16.41
CA ILE A 450 15.84 -4.18 15.09
C ILE A 450 14.66 -3.38 14.53
N ILE A 451 13.43 -3.89 14.67
CA ILE A 451 12.22 -3.17 14.26
C ILE A 451 12.08 -1.86 15.04
N ILE A 452 12.33 -1.86 16.35
CA ILE A 452 12.32 -0.64 17.16
C ILE A 452 13.34 0.39 16.67
N LEU A 453 14.57 -0.03 16.37
CA LEU A 453 15.61 0.87 15.85
C LEU A 453 15.18 1.50 14.52
N ILE A 454 14.58 0.72 13.62
CA ILE A 454 14.05 1.21 12.34
C ILE A 454 12.95 2.25 12.58
N ILE A 455 12.01 1.99 13.48
CA ILE A 455 10.91 2.93 13.81
C ILE A 455 11.46 4.24 14.41
N LEU A 456 12.49 4.17 15.25
CA LEU A 456 13.14 5.34 15.82
C LEU A 456 13.81 6.19 14.73
N ILE A 457 14.52 5.56 13.78
CA ILE A 457 15.11 6.26 12.63
C ILE A 457 14.03 6.94 11.79
N PHE A 458 12.92 6.26 11.49
CA PHE A 458 11.80 6.88 10.77
C PHE A 458 11.19 8.07 11.52
N SER A 459 11.09 7.98 12.84
CA SER A 459 10.58 9.08 13.67
C SER A 459 11.51 10.29 13.63
N ILE A 460 12.83 10.07 13.67
CA ILE A 460 13.86 11.13 13.55
C ILE A 460 13.82 11.78 12.16
N LEU A 461 13.74 10.96 11.10
CA LEU A 461 13.64 11.44 9.72
C LEU A 461 12.40 12.29 9.47
N LYS A 462 11.30 12.04 10.19
CA LYS A 462 10.08 12.83 10.07
C LYS A 462 10.10 14.10 10.91
N ALA A 463 10.77 14.09 12.06
CA ALA A 463 10.82 15.23 12.97
C ALA A 463 11.73 16.36 12.47
N ASN A 464 12.74 16.02 11.68
CA ASN A 464 13.75 16.97 11.20
C ASN A 464 13.76 17.04 9.67
N ASP A 465 13.84 18.26 9.13
CA ASP A 465 14.04 18.49 7.69
C ASP A 465 15.52 18.29 7.31
N TYR A 466 15.91 17.03 7.07
CA TYR A 466 17.26 16.68 6.65
C TYR A 466 17.51 16.94 5.16
N ASN A 467 18.76 17.25 4.82
CA ASN A 467 19.23 17.36 3.45
C ASN A 467 19.27 15.99 2.75
N LEU A 468 19.28 15.99 1.43
CA LEU A 468 19.15 14.78 0.60
C LEU A 468 20.25 13.75 0.86
N ASP A 469 21.48 14.19 1.14
CA ASP A 469 22.60 13.29 1.43
C ASP A 469 22.50 12.65 2.83
N GLU A 470 22.02 13.39 3.83
CA GLU A 470 21.77 12.84 5.17
C GLU A 470 20.66 11.78 5.15
N ARG A 471 19.59 12.03 4.39
CA ARG A 471 18.51 11.05 4.17
C ARG A 471 19.02 9.75 3.55
N LYS A 472 19.95 9.83 2.59
CA LYS A 472 20.58 8.63 2.00
C LYS A 472 21.36 7.83 3.04
N THR A 473 22.11 8.50 3.92
CA THR A 473 22.86 7.83 4.99
C THR A 473 21.94 7.05 5.92
N TYR A 474 20.85 7.67 6.39
CA TYR A 474 19.87 6.98 7.23
C TYR A 474 19.17 5.83 6.48
N GLY A 475 18.92 5.97 5.18
CA GLY A 475 18.38 4.90 4.34
C GLY A 475 19.29 3.67 4.31
N TRP A 476 20.59 3.87 4.12
CA TRP A 476 21.58 2.78 4.17
C TRP A 476 21.66 2.10 5.53
N VAL A 477 21.50 2.84 6.63
CA VAL A 477 21.43 2.27 7.99
C VAL A 477 20.23 1.35 8.14
N ILE A 478 19.05 1.76 7.65
CA ILE A 478 17.83 0.92 7.69
C ILE A 478 18.07 -0.37 6.90
N VAL A 479 18.66 -0.28 5.71
CA VAL A 479 18.97 -1.45 4.88
C VAL A 479 19.94 -2.40 5.57
N ALA A 480 21.00 -1.86 6.18
CA ALA A 480 21.98 -2.67 6.91
C ALA A 480 21.33 -3.41 8.09
N LEU A 481 20.39 -2.78 8.81
CA LEU A 481 19.63 -3.40 9.88
C LEU A 481 18.75 -4.55 9.39
N ILE A 482 18.04 -4.36 8.26
CA ILE A 482 17.21 -5.40 7.64
C ILE A 482 18.09 -6.56 7.15
N ALA A 483 19.18 -6.24 6.44
CA ALA A 483 20.14 -7.22 5.94
C ALA A 483 20.71 -8.09 7.09
N PHE A 484 21.07 -7.44 8.20
CA PHE A 484 21.55 -8.13 9.39
C PHE A 484 20.51 -9.10 9.97
N SER A 485 19.24 -8.69 10.08
CA SER A 485 18.16 -9.57 10.55
C SER A 485 18.01 -10.80 9.65
N ILE A 486 18.04 -10.60 8.33
CA ILE A 486 17.89 -11.69 7.34
C ILE A 486 19.07 -12.66 7.37
N ILE A 487 20.31 -12.14 7.35
CA ILE A 487 21.52 -12.97 7.40
C ILE A 487 21.58 -13.77 8.70
N LYS A 488 21.26 -13.14 9.84
CA LYS A 488 21.15 -13.82 11.13
C LYS A 488 20.13 -14.96 11.05
N ASN A 489 18.91 -14.68 10.58
CA ASN A 489 17.83 -15.67 10.51
C ASN A 489 18.18 -16.85 9.60
N LEU A 490 18.80 -16.57 8.44
CA LEU A 490 19.31 -17.61 7.55
C LEU A 490 20.42 -18.44 8.22
N GLY A 491 21.38 -17.80 8.89
CA GLY A 491 22.46 -18.49 9.61
C GLY A 491 21.93 -19.41 10.71
N VAL A 492 20.94 -18.95 11.48
CA VAL A 492 20.27 -19.74 12.51
C VAL A 492 19.52 -20.92 11.91
N ALA A 493 18.75 -20.70 10.83
CA ALA A 493 18.03 -21.75 10.13
C ALA A 493 18.97 -22.82 9.55
N ILE A 494 20.09 -22.41 8.94
CA ILE A 494 21.10 -23.34 8.43
C ILE A 494 21.75 -24.11 9.57
N TYR A 495 22.14 -23.44 10.65
CA TYR A 495 22.76 -24.09 11.81
C TYR A 495 21.87 -25.19 12.39
N PHE A 496 20.59 -24.88 12.63
CA PHE A 496 19.63 -25.86 13.13
C PHE A 496 19.26 -26.92 12.10
N GLY A 497 19.12 -26.54 10.83
CA GLY A 497 18.87 -27.45 9.72
C GLY A 497 19.97 -28.50 9.59
N CYS A 498 21.23 -28.07 9.59
CA CYS A 498 22.39 -28.97 9.56
C CYS A 498 22.46 -29.85 10.81
N ASN A 499 22.21 -29.31 12.00
CA ASN A 499 22.26 -30.09 13.23
C ASN A 499 21.14 -31.16 13.26
N LYS A 500 19.91 -30.80 12.87
CA LYS A 500 18.77 -31.72 12.77
C LYS A 500 18.97 -32.76 11.67
N ALA A 501 19.54 -32.39 10.53
CA ALA A 501 19.89 -33.32 9.45
C ALA A 501 20.99 -34.28 9.89
N SER A 502 22.03 -33.80 10.58
CA SER A 502 23.13 -34.63 11.09
C SER A 502 22.64 -35.67 12.11
N LEU A 503 21.80 -35.25 13.07
CA LEU A 503 21.17 -36.15 14.04
C LEU A 503 20.25 -37.19 13.36
N THR A 504 19.44 -36.76 12.40
CA THR A 504 18.57 -37.65 11.63
C THR A 504 19.38 -38.67 10.83
N TYR A 505 20.46 -38.23 10.19
CA TYR A 505 21.38 -39.10 9.44
C TYR A 505 22.01 -40.14 10.35
N GLN A 506 22.57 -39.73 11.49
CA GLN A 506 23.15 -40.66 12.48
C GLN A 506 22.14 -41.70 12.97
N ASN A 507 20.89 -41.30 13.22
CA ASN A 507 19.84 -42.22 13.65
C ASN A 507 19.42 -43.22 12.56
N MET A 508 19.51 -42.85 11.29
CA MET A 508 19.25 -43.77 10.16
C MET A 508 20.33 -44.86 10.08
N PHE A 509 21.62 -44.53 10.17
CA PHE A 509 22.70 -45.53 10.19
C PHE A 509 22.59 -46.47 11.40
N LEU A 510 22.24 -45.94 12.57
CA LEU A 510 22.04 -46.75 13.78
C LEU A 510 20.78 -47.64 13.73
N GLN A 511 19.85 -47.40 12.80
CA GLN A 511 18.70 -48.27 12.54
C GLN A 511 19.07 -49.35 11.54
N GLU A 512 19.79 -49.00 10.45
CA GLU A 512 20.32 -49.99 9.50
C GLU A 512 21.25 -51.00 10.19
N GLU A 513 22.14 -50.56 11.08
CA GLU A 513 23.00 -51.45 11.87
C GLU A 513 22.19 -52.40 12.77
N ARG A 514 21.09 -51.93 13.37
CA ARG A 514 20.23 -52.76 14.22
C ARG A 514 19.39 -53.76 13.42
N GLU A 515 18.98 -53.41 12.21
CA GLU A 515 18.24 -54.31 11.32
C GLU A 515 19.15 -55.40 10.70
N ILE A 516 20.44 -55.10 10.51
CA ILE A 516 21.44 -56.09 10.05
C ILE A 516 21.76 -57.11 11.16
N ASP A 517 21.70 -56.72 12.45
CA ASP A 517 22.07 -57.58 13.59
C ASP A 517 20.92 -58.45 14.15
N SER A 518 19.67 -58.32 13.67
CA SER A 518 18.56 -59.16 14.14
C SER A 518 17.75 -59.81 13.00
N PRO A 519 18.21 -60.93 12.41
CA PRO A 519 17.35 -61.76 11.60
C PRO A 519 16.53 -62.66 12.53
N ASN A 520 15.23 -62.33 12.67
CA ASN A 520 14.18 -63.06 13.39
C ASN A 520 13.96 -62.69 14.87
N SER A 521 12.97 -61.81 15.10
CA SER A 521 11.96 -62.06 16.12
C SER A 521 10.65 -61.41 15.68
N SER A 522 9.67 -62.25 15.32
CA SER A 522 8.27 -61.90 15.24
C SER A 522 7.70 -61.67 16.64
N ASP A 523 6.72 -60.77 16.70
CA ASP A 523 5.72 -60.53 17.76
C ASP A 523 5.92 -59.30 18.67
N ASN A 524 5.09 -58.30 18.39
CA ASN A 524 4.25 -57.50 19.29
C ASN A 524 4.80 -57.07 20.66
N GLU A 525 5.28 -55.83 20.76
CA GLU A 525 4.84 -54.80 21.72
C GLU A 525 5.71 -53.54 21.51
N TYR A 526 5.14 -52.48 20.91
CA TYR A 526 5.82 -51.19 20.80
C TYR A 526 5.57 -50.37 22.08
N GLU A 527 6.28 -50.69 23.17
CA GLU A 527 6.61 -49.70 24.20
C GLU A 527 7.97 -49.07 23.84
N ILE A 528 7.93 -47.92 23.15
CA ILE A 528 9.13 -47.10 22.95
C ILE A 528 9.32 -46.26 24.21
N ILE A 529 10.20 -46.74 25.08
CA ILE A 529 10.75 -46.00 26.22
C ILE A 529 11.58 -44.82 25.69
N ASP A 530 11.10 -43.60 25.97
CA ASP A 530 11.84 -42.34 26.17
C ASP A 530 13.32 -42.33 25.71
N GLY A 531 13.54 -42.05 24.42
CA GLY A 531 14.88 -41.84 23.84
C GLY A 531 15.63 -40.63 24.42
N ASP A 532 14.92 -39.67 25.00
CA ASP A 532 15.52 -38.42 25.49
C ASP A 532 16.13 -38.55 26.90
N ARG A 533 15.68 -39.54 27.69
CA ARG A 533 16.19 -39.80 29.04
C ARG A 533 17.48 -40.61 29.06
N PHE A 534 17.69 -41.46 28.04
CA PHE A 534 18.93 -42.23 27.88
C PHE A 534 20.07 -41.41 27.26
N GLY A 535 19.75 -40.48 26.35
CA GLY A 535 20.71 -39.52 25.80
C GLY A 535 21.37 -38.66 26.88
N ARG A 536 20.59 -38.08 27.80
CA ARG A 536 21.13 -37.28 28.91
C ARG A 536 21.99 -38.08 29.90
N LYS A 537 21.62 -39.34 30.20
CA LYS A 537 22.46 -40.21 31.07
C LYS A 537 23.77 -40.60 30.38
N ARG A 538 23.77 -40.81 29.07
CA ARG A 538 24.98 -41.19 28.32
C ARG A 538 25.87 -39.98 28.01
N ILE A 539 25.30 -38.81 27.72
CA ILE A 539 26.04 -37.54 27.55
C ILE A 539 26.65 -37.08 28.88
N ASN A 540 25.95 -37.20 30.01
CA ASN A 540 26.56 -36.93 31.32
C ASN A 540 27.66 -37.95 31.67
N LYS A 541 27.53 -39.21 31.23
CA LYS A 541 28.59 -40.22 31.40
C LYS A 541 29.77 -39.99 30.45
N LEU A 542 29.53 -39.52 29.22
CA LEU A 542 30.56 -39.15 28.25
C LEU A 542 31.28 -37.85 28.64
N ASN A 543 30.57 -36.85 29.15
CA ASN A 543 31.14 -35.61 29.69
C ASN A 543 31.93 -35.87 30.98
N ASN A 544 31.51 -36.82 31.83
CA ASN A 544 32.32 -37.27 32.97
C ASN A 544 33.54 -38.11 32.57
N LEU A 545 33.51 -38.79 31.41
CA LEU A 545 34.66 -39.52 30.87
C LEU A 545 35.61 -38.59 30.11
N LEU A 546 35.10 -37.57 29.42
CA LEU A 546 35.87 -36.52 28.77
C LEU A 546 36.53 -35.60 29.81
N ASN A 547 35.82 -35.20 30.88
CA ASN A 547 36.41 -34.47 32.01
C ASN A 547 37.42 -35.29 32.83
N LYS A 548 37.33 -36.63 32.83
CA LYS A 548 38.37 -37.49 33.41
C LYS A 548 39.62 -37.59 32.52
N ASN A 549 39.47 -37.38 31.21
CA ASN A 549 40.58 -37.41 30.26
C ASN A 549 41.22 -36.03 30.01
N THR A 550 40.60 -34.93 30.45
CA THR A 550 41.19 -33.56 30.45
C THR A 550 41.81 -33.12 31.78
N ILE A 551 41.83 -33.96 32.83
CA ILE A 551 42.54 -33.68 34.09
C ILE A 551 43.98 -34.27 34.10
N ASN A 552 44.50 -34.72 32.96
CA ASN A 552 45.89 -35.17 32.82
C ASN A 552 46.85 -34.10 32.27
N GLU A 553 46.53 -32.82 32.44
CA GLU A 553 47.42 -31.68 32.10
C GLU A 553 48.48 -31.36 33.17
N ASN A 554 48.68 -32.23 34.17
CA ASN A 554 49.77 -32.08 35.16
C ASN A 554 50.93 -33.08 35.01
N SER A 555 50.99 -33.85 33.91
CA SER A 555 52.13 -34.74 33.61
C SER A 555 53.07 -34.21 32.52
N GLN A 556 52.82 -33.01 31.97
CA GLN A 556 53.71 -32.35 31.01
C GLN A 556 54.73 -31.38 31.63
N GLN A 557 54.59 -31.02 32.92
CA GLN A 557 55.61 -30.26 33.67
C GLN A 557 56.68 -31.14 34.35
N GLN A 558 56.45 -32.46 34.53
CA GLN A 558 57.44 -33.38 35.11
C GLN A 558 58.37 -34.07 34.09
N VAL A 559 58.13 -33.89 32.79
CA VAL A 559 58.99 -34.43 31.71
C VAL A 559 59.96 -33.36 31.17
N GLN A 560 59.73 -32.07 31.44
CA GLN A 560 60.66 -30.98 31.10
C GLN A 560 61.77 -30.73 32.14
N GLU A 561 61.61 -31.15 33.40
CA GLU A 561 62.66 -31.06 34.43
C GLU A 561 63.63 -32.26 34.47
N MET A 562 63.49 -33.25 33.59
CA MET A 562 64.44 -34.38 33.46
C MET A 562 65.34 -34.30 32.21
N ILE A 563 65.26 -33.20 31.44
CA ILE A 563 66.09 -32.97 30.24
C ILE A 563 67.04 -31.77 30.40
N PHE A 564 66.97 -31.00 31.49
CA PHE A 564 68.00 -30.04 31.88
C PHE A 564 68.20 -30.09 33.40
N GLN A 565 69.34 -30.67 33.81
CA GLN A 565 69.72 -31.19 35.15
C GLN A 565 69.37 -32.66 35.35
#